data_AF-A0A256BHN7-F1
#
_entry.id   AF-A0A256BHN7-F1
#
_cell.length_a   1.000
_cell.length_b   1.000
_cell.length_c   1.000
_cell.angle_alpha   90.00
_cell.angle_beta   90.00
_cell.angle_gamma   90.00
#
_symmetry.space_group_name_H-M   'P 1'
#
loop_
_entity.id
_entity.type
_entity.pdbx_description
1 polymer ?
#
loop_
_entity_poly.entity_id
_entity_poly.type
_entity_poly.pdbx_seq_one_letter_code
_entity_poly.pdbx_strand_id
1 'polypeptide(L)'
;MSNLESLHACNPSFDISLQKEAHYYIDLAMARGEDVVKRMRRAIALSPNKPTYQLFSGNLGGGKSTELLRLKSELEQQGFAVIYCMADQYLQITDVGLIELWLVILKLILRQLESQGDSLSLAYLPNAITEIEKWMKMIPSVGSTHVQRLQKILQALQDSEQNRRQLHHHLETRLPNLLIVAIEEVTGIAVDRLKQTGKKGLVFLVDNLDRLSIEQVESIFGKGGKYLRQFQCHTIYCLPLLAIAHPNEQFQLRFQQYLKGNSPIVLSNLQLCDRNGVVNPETLNLLRQVVLARMMPNISPDQRLEQITNCFDHLETLDQLCLASYGHLPYLLSLLQGCLQSESPPIHLETVNRILESDRLTRLSTIRDRDRQALQKYLTNEHVISSEALNLCRRRLLFEHHDDQGYWFSSPFATKNQGN
;
A
#
# COMPACT_ATOMS: atom_id res chain seq x y z
N MET A 1 2.35 23.30 -21.77
CA MET A 1 1.50 22.74 -20.70
C MET A 1 1.74 23.59 -19.47
N SER A 2 0.71 23.94 -18.69
CA SER A 2 0.95 24.72 -17.48
C SER A 2 1.85 23.90 -16.56
N ASN A 3 3.01 24.45 -16.17
CA ASN A 3 4.02 23.75 -15.35
C ASN A 3 3.46 23.08 -14.09
N LEU A 4 2.27 23.48 -13.62
CA LEU A 4 1.62 23.02 -12.40
C LEU A 4 1.11 21.57 -12.48
N GLU A 5 0.53 21.13 -13.59
CA GLU A 5 -0.04 19.77 -13.69
C GLU A 5 1.05 18.69 -13.71
N SER A 6 2.12 18.91 -14.49
CA SER A 6 3.29 18.04 -14.51
C SER A 6 4.00 18.01 -13.15
N LEU A 7 4.06 19.13 -12.43
CA LEU A 7 4.68 19.20 -11.10
C LEU A 7 3.91 18.38 -10.06
N HIS A 8 2.57 18.37 -10.16
CA HIS A 8 1.72 17.53 -9.32
C HIS A 8 1.92 16.04 -9.62
N ALA A 9 1.94 15.67 -10.90
CA ALA A 9 2.18 14.29 -11.32
C ALA A 9 3.59 13.79 -10.98
N CYS A 10 4.59 14.66 -10.81
CA CYS A 10 5.93 14.28 -10.37
C CYS A 10 6.07 14.12 -8.85
N ASN A 11 5.01 14.38 -8.06
CA ASN A 11 5.06 14.22 -6.61
C ASN A 11 5.11 12.73 -6.23
N PRO A 12 6.04 12.29 -5.35
CA PRO A 12 6.11 10.90 -4.86
C PRO A 12 4.83 10.38 -4.21
N SER A 13 4.02 11.27 -3.63
CA SER A 13 2.75 10.93 -2.95
C SER A 13 1.55 10.92 -3.91
N PHE A 14 1.77 11.12 -5.21
CA PHE A 14 0.71 11.06 -6.21
C PHE A 14 0.37 9.62 -6.57
N ASP A 15 -0.81 9.17 -6.12
CA ASP A 15 -1.37 7.88 -6.49
C ASP A 15 -2.06 7.96 -7.86
N ILE A 16 -1.74 7.01 -8.75
CA ILE A 16 -2.32 6.98 -10.09
C ILE A 16 -3.64 6.20 -10.07
N SER A 17 -4.73 6.84 -10.50
CA SER A 17 -5.99 6.18 -10.81
C SER A 17 -6.12 5.88 -12.30
N LEU A 18 -6.07 4.60 -12.70
CA LEU A 18 -6.14 4.23 -14.12
C LEU A 18 -7.39 4.72 -14.85
N GLN A 19 -8.49 5.00 -14.16
CA GLN A 19 -9.70 5.53 -14.78
C GLN A 19 -9.52 6.97 -15.32
N LYS A 20 -8.62 7.75 -14.73
CA LYS A 20 -8.42 9.18 -15.06
C LYS A 20 -7.00 9.49 -15.54
N GLU A 21 -6.04 8.67 -15.15
CA GLU A 21 -4.61 8.98 -15.15
C GLU A 21 -3.79 7.84 -15.78
N ALA A 22 -4.43 7.03 -16.64
CA ALA A 22 -3.78 5.90 -17.32
C ALA A 22 -2.49 6.29 -18.05
N HIS A 23 -2.42 7.52 -18.57
CA HIS A 23 -1.23 8.05 -19.26
C HIS A 23 0.01 8.20 -18.37
N TYR A 24 -0.16 8.29 -17.05
CA TYR A 24 0.93 8.33 -16.07
C TYR A 24 1.41 6.94 -15.63
N TYR A 25 0.65 5.88 -15.94
CA TYR A 25 0.95 4.52 -15.51
C TYR A 25 1.93 3.83 -16.45
N ILE A 26 2.91 3.15 -15.87
CA ILE A 26 3.82 2.24 -16.56
C ILE A 26 3.71 0.89 -15.84
N ASP A 27 3.52 -0.19 -16.60
CA ASP A 27 3.53 -1.53 -16.02
C ASP A 27 4.95 -1.93 -15.66
N LEU A 28 5.17 -2.19 -14.38
CA LEU A 28 6.48 -2.51 -13.79
C LEU A 28 6.60 -3.98 -13.40
N ALA A 29 5.61 -4.82 -13.72
CA ALA A 29 5.60 -6.23 -13.32
C ALA A 29 6.86 -6.98 -13.76
N MET A 30 7.33 -6.74 -14.99
CA MET A 30 8.57 -7.34 -15.53
C MET A 30 9.80 -7.01 -14.65
N ALA A 31 10.02 -5.74 -14.34
CA ALA A 31 11.16 -5.30 -13.53
C ALA A 31 11.04 -5.61 -12.02
N ARG A 32 9.85 -6.02 -11.56
CA ARG A 32 9.61 -6.53 -10.21
C ARG A 32 9.70 -8.05 -10.11
N GLY A 33 9.75 -8.76 -11.25
CA GLY A 33 9.78 -10.23 -11.34
C GLY A 33 8.43 -10.94 -11.22
N GLU A 34 7.35 -10.23 -10.85
CA GLU A 34 6.00 -10.81 -10.76
C GLU A 34 4.91 -9.75 -11.03
N ASP A 35 3.85 -10.17 -11.73
CA ASP A 35 2.59 -9.42 -11.81
C ASP A 35 1.68 -9.79 -10.63
N VAL A 36 1.88 -9.09 -9.51
CA VAL A 36 1.11 -9.30 -8.28
C VAL A 36 -0.39 -9.02 -8.45
N VAL A 37 -0.75 -8.09 -9.34
CA VAL A 37 -2.15 -7.75 -9.64
C VAL A 37 -2.82 -8.92 -10.33
N LYS A 38 -2.20 -9.47 -11.37
CA LYS A 38 -2.68 -10.67 -12.06
C LYS A 38 -2.80 -11.85 -11.11
N ARG A 39 -1.85 -12.05 -10.19
CA ARG A 39 -1.93 -13.11 -9.16
C ARG A 39 -3.14 -12.91 -8.24
N MET A 40 -3.30 -11.73 -7.64
CA MET A 40 -4.43 -11.41 -6.76
C MET A 40 -5.78 -11.58 -7.47
N ARG A 41 -5.87 -11.05 -8.69
CA ARG A 41 -7.06 -11.16 -9.54
C ARG A 41 -7.39 -12.60 -9.90
N ARG A 42 -6.38 -13.40 -10.27
CA ARG A 42 -6.57 -14.82 -10.62
C ARG A 42 -7.05 -15.62 -9.41
N ALA A 43 -6.56 -15.35 -8.22
CA ALA A 43 -7.04 -15.99 -6.99
C ALA A 43 -8.54 -15.72 -6.75
N ILE A 44 -9.01 -14.49 -6.99
CA ILE A 44 -10.43 -14.12 -6.92
C ILE A 44 -11.23 -14.87 -8.00
N ALA A 45 -10.79 -14.78 -9.26
CA ALA A 45 -11.50 -15.36 -10.40
C ALA A 45 -11.63 -16.90 -10.33
N LEU A 46 -10.63 -17.58 -9.74
CA LEU A 46 -10.65 -19.03 -9.53
C LEU A 46 -11.50 -19.47 -8.34
N SER A 47 -12.08 -18.53 -7.58
CA SER A 47 -12.85 -18.81 -6.36
C SER A 47 -14.29 -18.25 -6.43
N PRO A 48 -15.09 -18.56 -7.48
CA PRO A 48 -16.38 -17.89 -7.72
C PRO A 48 -17.43 -18.08 -6.61
N ASN A 49 -17.35 -19.19 -5.88
CA ASN A 49 -18.30 -19.53 -4.81
C ASN A 49 -17.67 -19.50 -3.42
N LYS A 50 -16.40 -19.09 -3.31
CA LYS A 50 -15.67 -19.05 -2.04
C LYS A 50 -14.91 -17.74 -1.91
N PRO A 51 -15.30 -16.86 -0.98
CA PRO A 51 -14.57 -15.63 -0.70
C PRO A 51 -13.09 -15.89 -0.45
N THR A 52 -12.24 -15.09 -1.08
CA THR A 52 -10.79 -15.13 -0.85
C THR A 52 -10.41 -14.11 0.21
N TYR A 53 -9.55 -14.49 1.13
CA TYR A 53 -8.89 -13.57 2.07
C TYR A 53 -7.43 -13.47 1.64
N GLN A 54 -6.98 -12.30 1.17
CA GLN A 54 -5.62 -12.09 0.70
C GLN A 54 -4.94 -11.01 1.52
N LEU A 55 -3.63 -11.15 1.70
CA LEU A 55 -2.77 -10.16 2.34
C LEU A 55 -1.80 -9.62 1.29
N PHE A 56 -1.63 -8.31 1.26
CA PHE A 56 -0.76 -7.62 0.32
C PHE A 56 0.24 -6.78 1.11
N SER A 57 1.51 -6.84 0.75
CA SER A 57 2.58 -6.16 1.48
C SER A 57 3.65 -5.65 0.54
N GLY A 58 4.66 -4.97 1.09
CA GLY A 58 5.74 -4.34 0.34
C GLY A 58 6.14 -3.01 0.97
N ASN A 59 7.21 -2.42 0.45
CA ASN A 59 7.78 -1.19 0.99
C ASN A 59 6.80 -0.01 0.97
N LEU A 60 6.95 0.90 1.93
CA LEU A 60 6.15 2.12 1.99
C LEU A 60 6.45 2.99 0.77
N GLY A 61 5.41 3.40 0.04
CA GLY A 61 5.56 4.12 -1.22
C GLY A 61 5.97 3.23 -2.41
N GLY A 62 6.11 1.91 -2.25
CA GLY A 62 6.49 0.99 -3.33
C GLY A 62 5.48 0.86 -4.48
N GLY A 63 4.37 1.60 -4.45
CA GLY A 63 3.32 1.60 -5.48
C GLY A 63 2.12 0.72 -5.16
N LYS A 64 1.96 0.23 -3.92
CA LYS A 64 0.86 -0.67 -3.53
C LYS A 64 -0.52 -0.09 -3.81
N SER A 65 -0.75 1.17 -3.45
CA SER A 65 -2.01 1.88 -3.73
C SER A 65 -2.31 1.97 -5.24
N THR A 66 -1.28 2.24 -6.05
CA THR A 66 -1.40 2.24 -7.51
C THR A 66 -1.75 0.85 -8.06
N GLU A 67 -1.10 -0.22 -7.58
CA GLU A 67 -1.41 -1.59 -7.98
C GLU A 67 -2.82 -2.04 -7.50
N LEU A 68 -3.27 -1.60 -6.33
CA LEU A 68 -4.63 -1.86 -5.85
C LEU A 68 -5.69 -1.12 -6.69
N LEU A 69 -5.42 0.13 -7.11
CA LEU A 69 -6.29 0.87 -8.02
C LEU A 69 -6.32 0.25 -9.42
N ARG A 70 -5.19 -0.29 -9.90
CA ARG A 70 -5.15 -1.11 -11.12
C ARG A 70 -6.02 -2.35 -10.95
N LEU A 71 -5.82 -3.11 -9.87
CA LEU A 71 -6.60 -4.30 -9.56
C LEU A 71 -8.10 -4.00 -9.48
N LYS A 72 -8.49 -2.89 -8.86
CA LYS A 72 -9.87 -2.40 -8.83
C LYS A 72 -10.43 -2.28 -10.24
N SER A 73 -9.73 -1.54 -11.11
CA SER A 73 -10.19 -1.32 -12.49
C SER A 73 -10.32 -2.64 -13.26
N GLU A 74 -9.35 -3.55 -13.16
CA GLU A 74 -9.40 -4.86 -13.84
C GLU A 74 -10.55 -5.75 -13.32
N LEU A 75 -10.81 -5.74 -12.01
CA LEU A 75 -11.90 -6.51 -11.41
C LEU A 75 -13.28 -5.94 -11.77
N GLU A 76 -13.44 -4.62 -11.80
CA GLU A 76 -14.67 -3.95 -12.23
C GLU A 76 -15.00 -4.29 -13.69
N GLN A 77 -14.00 -4.26 -14.58
CA GLN A 77 -14.13 -4.70 -15.98
C GLN A 77 -14.49 -6.18 -16.10
N GLN A 78 -14.03 -7.03 -15.17
CA GLN A 78 -14.41 -8.44 -15.10
C GLN A 78 -15.79 -8.70 -14.50
N GLY A 79 -16.52 -7.65 -14.14
CA GLY A 79 -17.90 -7.74 -13.65
C GLY A 79 -18.03 -7.88 -12.13
N PHE A 80 -16.97 -7.64 -11.35
CA PHE A 80 -17.07 -7.53 -9.90
C PHE A 80 -17.54 -6.12 -9.49
N ALA A 81 -18.15 -6.01 -8.31
CA ALA A 81 -18.25 -4.75 -7.61
C ALA A 81 -17.06 -4.63 -6.67
N VAL A 82 -16.37 -3.50 -6.69
CA VAL A 82 -15.13 -3.32 -5.91
C VAL A 82 -15.26 -2.08 -5.03
N ILE A 83 -15.08 -2.26 -3.73
CA ILE A 83 -14.95 -1.18 -2.76
C ILE A 83 -13.47 -1.01 -2.44
N TYR A 84 -12.94 0.20 -2.66
CA TYR A 84 -11.59 0.57 -2.27
C TYR A 84 -11.65 1.48 -1.05
N CYS A 85 -10.88 1.14 -0.01
CA CYS A 85 -10.87 1.81 1.28
C CYS A 85 -9.45 2.19 1.66
N MET A 86 -9.16 3.49 1.74
CA MET A 86 -7.97 3.99 2.42
C MET A 86 -8.27 4.05 3.92
N ALA A 87 -7.68 3.15 4.71
CA ALA A 87 -8.03 2.99 6.11
C ALA A 87 -7.82 4.27 6.95
N ASP A 88 -6.78 5.05 6.63
CA ASP A 88 -6.41 6.29 7.34
C ASP A 88 -7.38 7.46 7.12
N GLN A 89 -8.31 7.36 6.16
CA GLN A 89 -9.41 8.31 6.04
C GLN A 89 -10.50 8.12 7.10
N TYR A 90 -10.57 6.94 7.71
CA TYR A 90 -11.62 6.58 8.66
C TYR A 90 -11.10 6.23 10.05
N LEU A 91 -9.82 5.87 10.16
CA LEU A 91 -9.24 5.22 11.34
C LEU A 91 -7.96 5.93 11.78
N GLN A 92 -7.75 6.02 13.10
CA GLN A 92 -6.46 6.38 13.67
C GLN A 92 -5.53 5.17 13.63
N ILE A 93 -4.73 5.07 12.56
CA ILE A 93 -3.91 3.88 12.27
C ILE A 93 -2.95 3.51 13.42
N THR A 94 -2.48 4.50 14.19
CA THR A 94 -1.57 4.28 15.33
C THR A 94 -2.16 3.43 16.45
N ASP A 95 -3.49 3.33 16.54
CA ASP A 95 -4.21 2.67 17.63
C ASP A 95 -5.52 2.03 17.11
N VAL A 96 -5.49 1.51 15.89
CA VAL A 96 -6.63 0.81 15.29
C VAL A 96 -6.66 -0.65 15.75
N GLY A 97 -7.86 -1.12 16.07
CA GLY A 97 -8.17 -2.51 16.38
C GLY A 97 -9.02 -3.21 15.31
N LEU A 98 -9.35 -4.46 15.57
CA LEU A 98 -10.16 -5.30 14.67
C LEU A 98 -11.59 -4.77 14.51
N ILE A 99 -12.17 -4.26 15.59
CA ILE A 99 -13.56 -3.80 15.63
C ILE A 99 -13.74 -2.55 14.77
N GLU A 100 -12.83 -1.58 14.86
CA GLU A 100 -12.90 -0.38 14.03
C GLU A 100 -12.79 -0.70 12.54
N LEU A 101 -11.93 -1.67 12.17
CA LEU A 101 -11.83 -2.14 10.80
C LEU A 101 -13.16 -2.71 10.29
N TRP A 102 -13.86 -3.49 11.11
CA TRP A 102 -15.18 -4.03 10.74
C TRP A 102 -16.24 -2.95 10.60
N LEU A 103 -16.24 -1.95 11.48
CA LEU A 103 -17.17 -0.82 11.41
C LEU A 103 -17.00 -0.02 10.11
N VAL A 104 -15.76 0.17 9.67
CA VAL A 104 -15.46 0.80 8.37
C VAL A 104 -15.98 -0.04 7.21
N ILE A 105 -15.72 -1.35 7.23
CA ILE A 105 -16.17 -2.27 6.17
C ILE A 105 -17.70 -2.28 6.09
N LEU A 106 -18.39 -2.43 7.22
CA LEU A 106 -19.85 -2.36 7.33
C LEU A 106 -20.38 -1.05 6.75
N LYS A 107 -19.84 0.09 7.21
CA LYS A 107 -20.26 1.41 6.73
C LYS A 107 -20.14 1.53 5.21
N LEU A 108 -19.02 1.08 4.64
CA LEU A 108 -18.75 1.23 3.21
C LEU A 108 -19.64 0.32 2.35
N ILE A 109 -19.90 -0.91 2.79
CA ILE A 109 -20.84 -1.82 2.11
C ILE A 109 -22.26 -1.26 2.17
N LEU A 110 -22.70 -0.81 3.35
CA LEU A 110 -24.04 -0.23 3.53
C LEU A 110 -24.22 1.03 2.70
N ARG A 111 -23.21 1.90 2.62
CA ARG A 111 -23.25 3.09 1.76
C ARG A 111 -23.46 2.72 0.30
N GLN A 112 -22.82 1.65 -0.17
CA GLN A 112 -23.03 1.16 -1.53
C GLN A 112 -24.46 0.63 -1.72
N LEU A 113 -24.98 -0.13 -0.76
CA LEU A 113 -26.35 -0.67 -0.81
C LEU A 113 -27.43 0.42 -0.73
N GLU A 114 -27.30 1.38 0.19
CA GLU A 114 -28.24 2.49 0.36
C GLU A 114 -28.26 3.42 -0.86
N SER A 115 -27.12 3.59 -1.55
CA SER A 115 -27.04 4.41 -2.77
C SER A 115 -27.88 3.88 -3.94
N GLN A 116 -28.29 2.61 -3.89
CA GLN A 116 -29.15 1.99 -4.88
C GLN A 116 -30.65 2.20 -4.61
N GLY A 117 -31.01 2.90 -3.52
CA GLY A 117 -32.39 3.33 -3.23
C GLY A 117 -33.28 2.29 -2.56
N ASP A 118 -32.75 1.12 -2.22
CA ASP A 118 -33.51 0.01 -1.66
C ASP A 118 -33.62 0.10 -0.12
N SER A 119 -34.80 -0.23 0.41
CA SER A 119 -34.95 -0.49 1.84
C SER A 119 -34.15 -1.73 2.22
N LEU A 120 -33.34 -1.62 3.28
CA LEU A 120 -32.54 -2.71 3.83
C LEU A 120 -33.24 -3.21 5.10
N SER A 121 -33.76 -4.43 5.05
CA SER A 121 -34.19 -5.13 6.26
C SER A 121 -32.99 -5.86 6.85
N LEU A 122 -32.50 -5.38 8.00
CA LEU A 122 -31.35 -5.95 8.70
C LEU A 122 -31.81 -6.37 10.10
N ALA A 123 -31.59 -7.63 10.46
CA ALA A 123 -31.99 -8.21 11.74
C ALA A 123 -30.93 -7.98 12.83
N TYR A 124 -29.63 -8.02 12.47
CA TYR A 124 -28.55 -8.05 13.46
C TYR A 124 -27.82 -6.72 13.60
N LEU A 125 -27.55 -6.04 12.48
CA LEU A 125 -26.83 -4.77 12.49
C LEU A 125 -27.46 -3.70 13.40
N PRO A 126 -28.79 -3.47 13.42
CA PRO A 126 -29.38 -2.43 14.26
C PRO A 126 -29.08 -2.61 15.75
N ASN A 127 -29.07 -3.86 16.22
CA ASN A 127 -28.78 -4.21 17.60
C ASN A 127 -27.30 -4.00 17.91
N ALA A 128 -26.41 -4.42 17.01
CA ALA A 128 -24.96 -4.21 17.17
C ALA A 128 -24.60 -2.71 17.25
N ILE A 129 -25.18 -1.87 16.39
CA ILE A 129 -24.98 -0.41 16.44
C ILE A 129 -25.50 0.16 17.76
N THR A 130 -26.71 -0.24 18.19
CA THR A 130 -27.32 0.28 19.41
C THR A 130 -26.52 -0.09 20.67
N GLU A 131 -25.96 -1.29 20.74
CA GLU A 131 -25.08 -1.69 21.84
C GLU A 131 -23.80 -0.84 21.89
N ILE A 132 -23.18 -0.56 20.74
CA ILE A 132 -21.99 0.31 20.66
C ILE A 132 -22.35 1.74 21.09
N GLU A 133 -23.43 2.31 20.55
CA GLU A 133 -23.89 3.67 20.91
C GLU A 133 -24.17 3.79 22.41
N LYS A 134 -24.91 2.83 22.98
CA LYS A 134 -25.22 2.79 24.41
C LYS A 134 -23.96 2.74 25.26
N TRP A 135 -22.99 1.92 24.86
CA TRP A 135 -21.73 1.79 25.55
C TRP A 135 -20.88 3.08 25.45
N MET A 136 -20.82 3.70 24.27
CA MET A 136 -20.17 5.00 24.05
C MET A 136 -20.93 6.17 24.69
N LYS A 137 -22.09 5.92 25.31
CA LYS A 137 -23.01 6.92 25.85
C LYS A 137 -23.42 7.97 24.80
N MET A 138 -23.54 7.53 23.55
CA MET A 138 -24.00 8.34 22.44
C MET A 138 -25.51 8.46 22.48
N ILE A 139 -26.02 9.65 22.16
CA ILE A 139 -27.47 9.88 22.05
C ILE A 139 -27.95 9.23 20.74
N PRO A 140 -28.92 8.30 20.79
CA PRO A 140 -29.47 7.69 19.58
C PRO A 140 -30.03 8.77 18.66
N SER A 141 -29.60 8.75 17.40
CA SER A 141 -30.00 9.75 16.43
C SER A 141 -31.33 9.33 15.79
N VAL A 142 -32.45 9.91 16.25
CA VAL A 142 -33.79 9.62 15.72
C VAL A 142 -33.83 9.95 14.21
N GLY A 143 -34.32 9.02 13.39
CA GLY A 143 -34.44 9.18 11.93
C GLY A 143 -33.14 9.06 11.14
N SER A 144 -32.02 8.71 11.78
CA SER A 144 -30.73 8.53 11.09
C SER A 144 -30.59 7.13 10.46
N THR A 145 -29.95 7.06 9.29
CA THR A 145 -29.67 5.78 8.61
C THR A 145 -28.54 5.02 9.32
N HIS A 146 -28.40 3.72 9.03
CA HIS A 146 -27.33 2.91 9.61
C HIS A 146 -25.94 3.46 9.23
N VAL A 147 -25.77 3.93 7.99
CA VAL A 147 -24.53 4.57 7.53
C VAL A 147 -24.19 5.81 8.35
N GLN A 148 -25.18 6.67 8.64
CA GLN A 148 -24.99 7.88 9.45
C GLN A 148 -24.61 7.54 10.90
N ARG A 149 -25.26 6.53 11.49
CA ARG A 149 -24.94 6.06 12.85
C ARG A 149 -23.52 5.50 12.95
N LEU A 150 -23.14 4.62 12.01
CA LEU A 150 -21.77 4.10 11.93
C LEU A 150 -20.74 5.21 11.70
N GLN A 151 -21.07 6.22 10.88
CA GLN A 151 -20.20 7.37 10.69
C GLN A 151 -19.96 8.14 11.99
N LYS A 152 -21.00 8.36 12.81
CA LYS A 152 -20.85 9.02 14.12
C LYS A 152 -19.99 8.20 15.07
N ILE A 153 -20.18 6.88 15.12
CA ILE A 153 -19.35 5.98 15.93
C ILE A 153 -17.89 6.08 15.50
N LEU A 154 -17.60 5.93 14.21
CA LEU A 154 -16.24 6.01 13.67
C LEU A 154 -15.59 7.36 13.96
N GLN A 155 -16.33 8.46 13.82
CA GLN A 155 -15.83 9.79 14.15
C GLN A 155 -15.49 9.92 15.65
N ALA A 156 -16.37 9.45 16.54
CA ALA A 156 -16.12 9.47 17.97
C ALA A 156 -14.92 8.59 18.39
N LEU A 157 -14.64 7.52 17.65
CA LEU A 157 -13.43 6.69 17.82
C LEU A 157 -12.19 7.38 17.22
N GLN A 158 -12.33 8.10 16.12
CA GLN A 158 -11.24 8.83 15.48
C GLN A 158 -10.76 10.00 16.36
N ASP A 159 -11.69 10.68 17.03
CA ASP A 159 -11.44 11.89 17.81
C ASP A 159 -10.93 11.61 19.25
N SER A 160 -11.21 10.42 19.81
CA SER A 160 -10.94 10.10 21.22
C SER A 160 -10.15 8.80 21.41
N GLU A 161 -8.93 8.94 21.91
CA GLU A 161 -8.10 7.79 22.34
C GLU A 161 -8.74 7.01 23.49
N GLN A 162 -9.42 7.71 24.42
CA GLN A 162 -10.13 7.06 25.50
C GLN A 162 -11.21 6.12 24.98
N ASN A 163 -11.98 6.55 23.97
CA ASN A 163 -13.02 5.71 23.37
C ASN A 163 -12.41 4.47 22.68
N ARG A 164 -11.27 4.62 22.00
CA ARG A 164 -10.56 3.48 21.38
C ARG A 164 -10.03 2.48 22.41
N ARG A 165 -9.30 2.96 23.42
CA ARG A 165 -8.79 2.11 24.52
C ARG A 165 -9.92 1.37 25.22
N GLN A 166 -11.03 2.06 25.48
CA GLN A 166 -12.20 1.46 26.08
C GLN A 166 -12.83 0.40 25.13
N LEU A 167 -12.88 0.65 23.83
CA LEU A 167 -13.41 -0.28 22.82
C LEU A 167 -12.57 -1.56 22.81
N HIS A 168 -11.24 -1.43 22.76
CA HIS A 168 -10.33 -2.58 22.79
C HIS A 168 -10.44 -3.36 24.10
N HIS A 169 -10.51 -2.68 25.25
CA HIS A 169 -10.56 -3.34 26.56
C HIS A 169 -11.89 -4.05 26.85
N HIS A 170 -13.01 -3.45 26.47
CA HIS A 170 -14.33 -3.90 26.90
C HIS A 170 -15.05 -4.74 25.86
N LEU A 171 -14.75 -4.54 24.57
CA LEU A 171 -15.58 -5.03 23.47
C LEU A 171 -14.92 -6.16 22.67
N GLU A 172 -13.67 -6.52 22.93
CA GLU A 172 -13.04 -7.72 22.32
C GLU A 172 -13.55 -9.07 22.88
N THR A 173 -14.28 -9.07 24.01
CA THR A 173 -14.76 -10.33 24.63
C THR A 173 -16.20 -10.69 24.28
N ARG A 174 -17.08 -9.73 23.97
CA ARG A 174 -18.52 -9.96 23.73
C ARG A 174 -19.03 -9.49 22.36
N LEU A 175 -18.53 -8.36 21.88
CA LEU A 175 -18.98 -7.75 20.62
C LEU A 175 -18.49 -8.42 19.34
N PRO A 176 -17.40 -9.24 19.29
CA PRO A 176 -17.01 -9.85 18.05
C PRO A 176 -18.15 -10.70 17.49
N ASN A 177 -18.85 -11.47 18.34
CA ASN A 177 -19.95 -12.33 17.89
C ASN A 177 -21.11 -11.53 17.30
N LEU A 178 -21.51 -10.42 17.92
CA LEU A 178 -22.60 -9.58 17.41
C LEU A 178 -22.23 -8.94 16.06
N LEU A 179 -21.01 -8.41 15.94
CA LEU A 179 -20.56 -7.77 14.72
C LEU A 179 -20.24 -8.78 13.61
N ILE A 180 -19.81 -9.99 13.94
CA ILE A 180 -19.62 -11.08 12.96
C ILE A 180 -20.97 -11.44 12.34
N VAL A 181 -22.02 -11.64 13.14
CA VAL A 181 -23.32 -11.99 12.57
C VAL A 181 -23.86 -10.82 11.73
N ALA A 182 -23.66 -9.58 12.18
CA ALA A 182 -24.03 -8.39 11.39
C ALA A 182 -23.22 -8.26 10.08
N ILE A 183 -21.93 -8.57 10.07
CA ILE A 183 -21.10 -8.47 8.87
C ILE A 183 -21.39 -9.62 7.89
N GLU A 184 -21.67 -10.82 8.39
CA GLU A 184 -22.14 -11.94 7.59
C GLU A 184 -23.49 -11.61 6.93
N GLU A 185 -24.45 -11.07 7.68
CA GLU A 185 -25.74 -10.61 7.17
C GLU A 185 -25.56 -9.55 6.07
N VAL A 186 -24.84 -8.47 6.37
CA VAL A 186 -24.68 -7.34 5.45
C VAL A 186 -23.90 -7.74 4.20
N THR A 187 -22.83 -8.52 4.34
CA THR A 187 -22.05 -9.00 3.17
C THR A 187 -22.84 -9.99 2.33
N GLY A 188 -23.63 -10.88 2.95
CA GLY A 188 -24.51 -11.81 2.25
C GLY A 188 -25.56 -11.08 1.41
N ILE A 189 -26.31 -10.16 2.03
CA ILE A 189 -27.32 -9.33 1.33
C ILE A 189 -26.67 -8.54 0.19
N ALA A 190 -25.49 -7.95 0.43
CA ALA A 190 -24.76 -7.21 -0.60
C ALA A 190 -24.43 -8.08 -1.81
N VAL A 191 -23.86 -9.26 -1.57
CA VAL A 191 -23.45 -10.19 -2.63
C VAL A 191 -24.66 -10.71 -3.41
N ASP A 192 -25.76 -11.03 -2.73
CA ASP A 192 -26.97 -11.53 -3.37
C ASP A 192 -27.60 -10.47 -4.29
N ARG A 193 -27.70 -9.21 -3.82
CA ARG A 193 -28.17 -8.09 -4.66
C ARG A 193 -27.25 -7.83 -5.85
N LEU A 194 -25.94 -7.89 -5.63
CA LEU A 194 -24.95 -7.76 -6.72
C LEU A 194 -25.11 -8.87 -7.77
N LYS A 195 -25.36 -10.12 -7.34
CA LYS A 195 -25.64 -11.23 -8.27
C LYS A 195 -26.94 -11.02 -9.06
N GLN A 196 -27.99 -10.50 -8.42
CA GLN A 196 -29.26 -10.16 -9.10
C GLN A 196 -29.07 -9.09 -10.19
N THR A 197 -28.10 -8.19 -10.02
CA THR A 197 -27.74 -7.17 -11.03
C THR A 197 -26.67 -7.64 -12.03
N GLY A 198 -26.36 -8.94 -12.07
CA GLY A 198 -25.42 -9.54 -13.01
C GLY A 198 -23.94 -9.38 -12.64
N LYS A 199 -23.62 -8.88 -11.44
CA LYS A 199 -22.24 -8.82 -10.95
C LYS A 199 -21.78 -10.18 -10.43
N LYS A 200 -20.48 -10.48 -10.57
CA LYS A 200 -19.89 -11.75 -10.14
C LYS A 200 -19.73 -11.89 -8.63
N GLY A 201 -19.66 -10.76 -7.92
CA GLY A 201 -19.48 -10.71 -6.47
C GLY A 201 -18.94 -9.36 -6.00
N LEU A 202 -18.65 -9.29 -4.70
CA LEU A 202 -18.08 -8.13 -4.04
C LEU A 202 -16.59 -8.37 -3.71
N VAL A 203 -15.76 -7.36 -3.96
CA VAL A 203 -14.36 -7.33 -3.57
C VAL A 203 -14.10 -6.08 -2.72
N PHE A 204 -13.42 -6.24 -1.59
CA PHE A 204 -13.06 -5.18 -0.68
C PHE A 204 -11.54 -5.05 -0.60
N LEU A 205 -11.01 -3.90 -1.01
CA LEU A 205 -9.59 -3.59 -1.00
C LEU A 205 -9.32 -2.60 0.14
N VAL A 206 -8.53 -3.01 1.14
CA VAL A 206 -8.18 -2.16 2.28
C VAL A 206 -6.70 -1.77 2.21
N ASP A 207 -6.47 -0.50 1.97
CA ASP A 207 -5.16 0.09 1.83
C ASP A 207 -4.76 0.91 3.08
N ASN A 208 -3.52 1.39 3.12
CA ASN A 208 -2.93 2.23 4.17
C ASN A 208 -2.84 1.58 5.55
N LEU A 209 -2.86 0.25 5.60
CA LEU A 209 -2.61 -0.55 6.81
C LEU A 209 -1.12 -0.87 7.01
N ASP A 210 -0.23 -0.44 6.12
CA ASP A 210 1.23 -0.68 6.20
C ASP A 210 1.92 0.05 7.36
N ARG A 211 1.20 0.90 8.07
CA ARG A 211 1.71 1.70 9.21
C ARG A 211 1.39 1.08 10.58
N LEU A 212 0.73 -0.07 10.60
CA LEU A 212 0.42 -0.80 11.83
C LEU A 212 1.68 -1.25 12.56
N SER A 213 1.61 -1.29 13.89
CA SER A 213 2.61 -1.93 14.73
C SER A 213 2.51 -3.46 14.61
N ILE A 214 3.53 -4.17 15.10
CA ILE A 214 3.56 -5.63 15.09
C ILE A 214 2.50 -6.22 16.01
N GLU A 215 2.25 -5.57 17.14
CA GLU A 215 1.19 -5.95 18.08
C GLU A 215 -0.20 -5.83 17.45
N GLN A 216 -0.45 -4.74 16.72
CA GLN A 216 -1.71 -4.54 16.00
C GLN A 216 -1.89 -5.59 14.90
N VAL A 217 -0.81 -5.90 14.16
CA VAL A 217 -0.84 -6.96 13.16
C VAL A 217 -1.15 -8.33 13.78
N GLU A 218 -0.53 -8.68 14.91
CA GLU A 218 -0.80 -9.95 15.60
C GLU A 218 -2.26 -10.02 16.07
N SER A 219 -2.80 -8.90 16.56
CA SER A 219 -4.19 -8.81 17.01
C SER A 219 -5.18 -8.94 15.84
N ILE A 220 -5.01 -8.13 14.79
CA ILE A 220 -5.96 -8.02 13.67
C ILE A 220 -5.85 -9.21 12.71
N PHE A 221 -4.65 -9.52 12.22
CA PHE A 221 -4.42 -10.52 11.18
C PHE A 221 -3.99 -11.88 11.73
N GLY A 222 -3.43 -11.92 12.94
CA GLY A 222 -3.14 -13.15 13.65
C GLY A 222 -4.41 -13.71 14.29
N LYS A 223 -4.66 -13.37 15.56
CA LYS A 223 -5.80 -13.88 16.34
C LYS A 223 -7.15 -13.51 15.70
N GLY A 224 -7.27 -12.28 15.21
CA GLY A 224 -8.45 -11.75 14.53
C GLY A 224 -8.65 -12.26 13.10
N GLY A 225 -7.60 -12.79 12.46
CA GLY A 225 -7.64 -13.19 11.05
C GLY A 225 -8.67 -14.28 10.76
N LYS A 226 -9.03 -15.11 11.74
CA LYS A 226 -10.10 -16.10 11.62
C LYS A 226 -11.47 -15.48 11.33
N TYR A 227 -11.72 -14.27 11.80
CA TYR A 227 -12.97 -13.56 11.61
C TYR A 227 -12.99 -12.78 10.30
N LEU A 228 -11.84 -12.19 9.89
CA LEU A 228 -11.71 -11.54 8.57
C LEU A 228 -11.96 -12.50 7.40
N ARG A 229 -11.77 -13.81 7.63
CA ARG A 229 -12.07 -14.88 6.67
C ARG A 229 -13.54 -15.27 6.57
N GLN A 230 -14.39 -14.81 7.49
CA GLN A 230 -15.81 -15.18 7.52
C GLN A 230 -16.67 -14.31 6.60
N PHE A 231 -16.11 -13.24 6.05
CA PHE A 231 -16.86 -12.33 5.20
C PHE A 231 -17.27 -13.03 3.91
N GLN A 232 -18.51 -12.79 3.47
CA GLN A 232 -19.06 -13.39 2.25
C GLN A 232 -18.54 -12.73 0.96
N CYS A 233 -17.46 -11.97 1.03
CA CYS A 233 -16.88 -11.21 -0.08
C CYS A 233 -15.36 -11.37 -0.13
N HIS A 234 -14.77 -11.19 -1.31
CA HIS A 234 -13.32 -11.24 -1.46
C HIS A 234 -12.69 -10.04 -0.74
N THR A 235 -11.61 -10.26 0.01
CA THR A 235 -10.90 -9.20 0.73
C THR A 235 -9.42 -9.22 0.42
N ILE A 236 -8.84 -8.03 0.32
CA ILE A 236 -7.40 -7.83 0.23
C ILE A 236 -7.02 -6.76 1.25
N TYR A 237 -6.12 -7.09 2.17
CA TYR A 237 -5.64 -6.16 3.19
C TYR A 237 -4.16 -5.87 2.99
N CYS A 238 -3.80 -4.58 2.96
CA CYS A 238 -2.42 -4.15 3.09
C CYS A 238 -1.87 -4.53 4.48
N LEU A 239 -0.57 -4.82 4.54
CA LEU A 239 0.12 -5.28 5.73
C LEU A 239 1.57 -4.72 5.73
N PRO A 240 2.09 -4.25 6.88
CA PRO A 240 3.48 -3.81 6.97
C PRO A 240 4.45 -4.94 6.60
N LEU A 241 5.48 -4.64 5.79
CA LEU A 241 6.51 -5.62 5.40
C LEU A 241 7.20 -6.28 6.61
N LEU A 242 7.38 -5.52 7.70
CA LEU A 242 7.97 -6.02 8.93
C LEU A 242 7.20 -7.20 9.53
N ALA A 243 5.89 -7.30 9.30
CA ALA A 243 5.10 -8.42 9.81
C ALA A 243 5.43 -9.75 9.11
N ILE A 244 5.90 -9.70 7.86
CA ILE A 244 6.24 -10.88 7.07
C ILE A 244 7.60 -11.42 7.48
N ALA A 245 8.54 -10.51 7.70
CA ALA A 245 9.93 -10.84 7.91
C ALA A 245 10.43 -10.38 9.29
N HIS A 246 9.57 -10.45 10.30
CA HIS A 246 9.90 -10.01 11.66
C HIS A 246 11.01 -10.88 12.27
N PRO A 247 12.09 -10.34 12.86
CA PRO A 247 13.24 -11.16 13.29
C PRO A 247 12.95 -12.11 14.46
N ASN A 248 11.85 -11.94 15.18
CA ASN A 248 11.45 -12.85 16.25
C ASN A 248 10.80 -14.12 15.69
N GLU A 249 11.53 -15.25 15.75
CA GLU A 249 11.07 -16.57 15.28
C GLU A 249 9.76 -17.03 15.93
N GLN A 250 9.58 -16.80 17.24
CA GLN A 250 8.34 -17.21 17.93
C GLN A 250 7.14 -16.44 17.40
N PHE A 251 7.30 -15.16 17.13
CA PHE A 251 6.27 -14.37 16.48
C PHE A 251 5.98 -14.91 15.07
N GLN A 252 7.00 -15.16 14.25
CA GLN A 252 6.81 -15.68 12.89
C GLN A 252 6.07 -17.02 12.89
N LEU A 253 6.46 -17.96 13.76
CA LEU A 253 5.82 -19.26 13.89
C LEU A 253 4.34 -19.12 14.25
N ARG A 254 4.00 -18.29 15.26
CA ARG A 254 2.60 -18.02 15.62
C ARG A 254 1.84 -17.36 14.48
N PHE A 255 2.44 -16.35 13.84
CA PHE A 255 1.80 -15.61 12.76
C PHE A 255 1.52 -16.52 11.55
N GLN A 256 2.48 -17.34 11.13
CA GLN A 256 2.31 -18.33 10.06
C GLN A 256 1.19 -19.35 10.39
N GLN A 257 1.11 -19.82 11.65
CA GLN A 257 0.02 -20.69 12.09
C GLN A 257 -1.35 -20.00 11.92
N TYR A 258 -1.46 -18.72 12.29
CA TYR A 258 -2.69 -17.96 12.08
C TYR A 258 -3.04 -17.79 10.60
N LEU A 259 -2.03 -17.62 9.73
CA LEU A 259 -2.22 -17.47 8.29
C LEU A 259 -2.76 -18.73 7.60
N LYS A 260 -2.60 -19.92 8.19
CA LYS A 260 -3.13 -21.20 7.64
C LYS A 260 -2.77 -21.41 6.15
N GLY A 261 -1.52 -21.11 5.79
CA GLY A 261 -1.02 -21.22 4.42
C GLY A 261 -1.37 -20.04 3.49
N ASN A 262 -2.10 -19.04 3.98
CA ASN A 262 -2.35 -17.81 3.23
C ASN A 262 -1.16 -16.84 3.33
N SER A 263 -0.09 -17.15 2.61
CA SER A 263 1.11 -16.31 2.55
C SER A 263 0.81 -14.95 1.92
N PRO A 264 1.27 -13.83 2.49
CA PRO A 264 1.07 -12.53 1.89
C PRO A 264 1.77 -12.41 0.54
N ILE A 265 1.16 -11.66 -0.36
CA ILE A 265 1.74 -11.30 -1.65
C ILE A 265 2.57 -10.04 -1.43
N VAL A 266 3.85 -10.06 -1.82
CA VAL A 266 4.80 -8.97 -1.57
C VAL A 266 5.08 -8.23 -2.87
N LEU A 267 4.87 -6.91 -2.86
CA LEU A 267 5.30 -6.02 -3.92
C LEU A 267 6.77 -5.66 -3.73
N SER A 268 7.64 -6.29 -4.51
CA SER A 268 9.07 -6.04 -4.52
C SER A 268 9.44 -4.68 -5.13
N ASN A 269 10.59 -4.15 -4.73
CA ASN A 269 11.22 -3.02 -5.41
C ASN A 269 11.71 -3.42 -6.81
N LEU A 270 12.04 -2.44 -7.64
CA LEU A 270 12.58 -2.68 -8.98
C LEU A 270 14.03 -3.14 -8.90
N GLN A 271 14.36 -4.23 -9.59
CA GLN A 271 15.73 -4.68 -9.72
C GLN A 271 16.45 -3.89 -10.81
N LEU A 272 17.06 -2.77 -10.43
CA LEU A 272 17.80 -1.91 -11.37
C LEU A 272 19.22 -2.44 -11.66
N CYS A 273 19.87 -3.02 -10.65
CA CYS A 273 21.19 -3.62 -10.79
C CYS A 273 21.19 -5.04 -10.22
N ASP A 274 22.10 -5.88 -10.70
CA ASP A 274 22.41 -7.16 -10.07
C ASP A 274 23.32 -6.99 -8.83
N ARG A 275 23.64 -8.11 -8.16
CA ARG A 275 24.53 -8.13 -6.98
C ARG A 275 25.95 -7.63 -7.27
N ASN A 276 26.39 -7.64 -8.54
CA ASN A 276 27.70 -7.15 -8.97
C ASN A 276 27.66 -5.66 -9.36
N GLY A 277 26.49 -5.02 -9.31
CA GLY A 277 26.28 -3.65 -9.72
C GLY A 277 26.09 -3.45 -11.22
N VAL A 278 25.90 -4.52 -12.00
CA VAL A 278 25.61 -4.45 -13.43
C VAL A 278 24.16 -4.00 -13.61
N VAL A 279 23.98 -2.94 -14.40
CA VAL A 279 22.67 -2.33 -14.65
C VAL A 279 21.84 -3.22 -15.58
N ASN A 280 20.57 -3.44 -15.22
CA ASN A 280 19.59 -4.04 -16.11
C ASN A 280 19.02 -2.98 -17.07
N PRO A 281 19.28 -3.08 -18.39
CA PRO A 281 18.84 -2.08 -19.36
C PRO A 281 17.32 -2.00 -19.51
N GLU A 282 16.60 -3.10 -19.33
CA GLU A 282 15.13 -3.12 -19.42
C GLU A 282 14.52 -2.37 -18.24
N THR A 283 14.99 -2.63 -17.02
CA THR A 283 14.55 -1.91 -15.82
C THR A 283 14.88 -0.43 -15.91
N LEU A 284 16.09 -0.09 -16.38
CA LEU A 284 16.47 1.32 -16.59
C LEU A 284 15.52 2.00 -17.58
N ASN A 285 15.19 1.34 -18.70
CA ASN A 285 14.24 1.89 -19.66
C ASN A 285 12.84 2.10 -19.06
N LEU A 286 12.36 1.18 -18.22
CA LEU A 286 11.09 1.34 -17.52
C LEU A 286 11.11 2.54 -16.56
N LEU A 287 12.22 2.77 -15.84
CA LEU A 287 12.38 3.96 -14.98
C LEU A 287 12.38 5.26 -15.79
N ARG A 288 13.05 5.28 -16.95
CA ARG A 288 12.99 6.43 -17.88
C ARG A 288 11.54 6.71 -18.27
N GLN A 289 10.80 5.66 -18.64
CA GLN A 289 9.39 5.79 -19.04
C GLN A 289 8.51 6.28 -17.89
N VAL A 290 8.77 5.89 -16.64
CA VAL A 290 8.07 6.44 -15.48
C VAL A 290 8.26 7.95 -15.40
N VAL A 291 9.51 8.45 -15.50
CA VAL A 291 9.80 9.89 -15.45
C VAL A 291 9.13 10.62 -16.62
N LEU A 292 9.32 10.12 -17.84
CA LEU A 292 8.82 10.78 -19.05
C LEU A 292 7.28 10.73 -19.13
N ALA A 293 6.63 9.69 -18.59
CA ALA A 293 5.18 9.65 -18.48
C ALA A 293 4.63 10.77 -17.59
N ARG A 294 5.31 11.11 -16.49
CA ARG A 294 4.90 12.21 -15.60
C ARG A 294 5.15 13.59 -16.21
N MET A 295 6.25 13.74 -16.96
CA MET A 295 6.62 15.03 -17.57
C MET A 295 5.89 15.31 -18.89
N MET A 296 5.70 14.27 -19.72
CA MET A 296 5.11 14.34 -21.05
C MET A 296 3.98 13.31 -21.22
N PRO A 297 2.87 13.43 -20.47
CA PRO A 297 1.82 12.43 -20.46
C PRO A 297 1.11 12.24 -21.80
N ASN A 298 1.08 13.29 -22.62
CA ASN A 298 0.39 13.28 -23.91
C ASN A 298 1.20 12.62 -25.03
N ILE A 299 2.43 12.19 -24.75
CA ILE A 299 3.31 11.55 -25.73
C ILE A 299 3.29 10.04 -25.50
N SER A 300 3.19 9.28 -26.59
CA SER A 300 3.21 7.81 -26.55
C SER A 300 4.57 7.27 -26.05
N PRO A 301 4.60 6.12 -25.35
CA PRO A 301 5.84 5.56 -24.79
C PRO A 301 7.00 5.46 -25.79
N ASP A 302 6.70 5.08 -27.03
CA ASP A 302 7.69 4.88 -28.11
C ASP A 302 8.33 6.19 -28.59
N GLN A 303 7.61 7.32 -28.47
CA GLN A 303 8.06 8.63 -28.93
C GLN A 303 8.69 9.49 -27.83
N ARG A 304 8.52 9.12 -26.55
CA ARG A 304 9.00 9.94 -25.41
C ARG A 304 10.50 10.14 -25.41
N LEU A 305 11.28 9.12 -25.79
CA LEU A 305 12.75 9.20 -25.81
C LEU A 305 13.27 10.09 -26.94
N GLU A 306 12.57 10.14 -28.08
CA GLU A 306 12.92 11.04 -29.20
C GLU A 306 12.75 12.51 -28.80
N GLN A 307 11.87 12.80 -27.84
CA GLN A 307 11.58 14.14 -27.35
C GLN A 307 12.22 14.43 -25.99
N ILE A 308 13.27 13.70 -25.63
CA ILE A 308 13.94 13.84 -24.34
C ILE A 308 14.43 15.27 -24.06
N THR A 309 14.84 16.00 -25.11
CA THR A 309 15.31 17.40 -25.05
C THR A 309 14.27 18.39 -24.56
N ASN A 310 12.99 18.00 -24.50
CA ASN A 310 11.93 18.80 -23.87
C ASN A 310 11.94 18.70 -22.34
N CYS A 311 12.61 17.68 -21.79
CA CYS A 311 12.62 17.34 -20.36
C CYS A 311 14.01 17.41 -19.73
N PHE A 312 15.03 16.93 -20.44
CA PHE A 312 16.43 16.84 -20.01
C PHE A 312 17.34 17.28 -21.15
N ASP A 313 18.52 17.82 -20.85
CA ASP A 313 19.52 18.17 -21.86
C ASP A 313 19.96 16.96 -22.70
N HIS A 314 20.21 15.83 -22.04
CA HIS A 314 20.69 14.58 -22.63
C HIS A 314 20.06 13.34 -21.97
N LEU A 315 20.13 12.19 -22.65
CA LEU A 315 19.64 10.92 -22.11
C LEU A 315 20.42 10.47 -20.87
N GLU A 316 21.73 10.73 -20.88
CA GLU A 316 22.65 10.44 -19.80
C GLU A 316 22.26 11.15 -18.50
N THR A 317 21.66 12.34 -18.58
CA THR A 317 21.17 13.09 -17.42
C THR A 317 19.97 12.40 -16.78
N LEU A 318 19.03 11.92 -17.59
CA LEU A 318 17.91 11.10 -17.10
C LEU A 318 18.40 9.76 -16.53
N ASP A 319 19.39 9.15 -17.18
CA ASP A 319 20.00 7.90 -16.71
C ASP A 319 20.63 8.07 -15.33
N GLN A 320 21.39 9.13 -15.13
CA GLN A 320 22.00 9.41 -13.84
C GLN A 320 20.94 9.55 -12.73
N LEU A 321 19.84 10.24 -13.00
CA LEU A 321 18.72 10.37 -12.07
C LEU A 321 18.09 8.99 -11.74
N CYS A 322 17.88 8.16 -12.76
CA CYS A 322 17.32 6.81 -12.61
C CYS A 322 18.26 5.89 -11.81
N LEU A 323 19.54 5.88 -12.14
CA LEU A 323 20.57 5.07 -11.47
C LEU A 323 20.72 5.46 -10.00
N ALA A 324 20.74 6.77 -9.70
CA ALA A 324 20.85 7.26 -8.33
C ALA A 324 19.66 6.86 -7.43
N SER A 325 18.52 6.47 -8.02
CA SER A 325 17.34 6.05 -7.27
C SER A 325 17.42 4.62 -6.71
N TYR A 326 18.36 3.79 -7.17
CA TYR A 326 18.45 2.37 -6.82
C TYR A 326 17.14 1.59 -7.06
N GLY A 327 16.35 1.97 -8.07
CA GLY A 327 15.06 1.32 -8.34
C GLY A 327 13.94 1.67 -7.34
N HIS A 328 14.17 2.62 -6.43
CA HIS A 328 13.17 3.06 -5.45
C HIS A 328 12.33 4.22 -6.00
N LEU A 329 11.12 3.91 -6.49
CA LEU A 329 10.23 4.87 -7.18
C LEU A 329 9.95 6.16 -6.40
N PRO A 330 9.58 6.15 -5.10
CA PRO A 330 9.37 7.40 -4.37
C PRO A 330 10.63 8.26 -4.28
N TYR A 331 11.80 7.62 -4.30
CA TYR A 331 13.06 8.35 -4.25
C TYR A 331 13.39 8.97 -5.61
N LEU A 332 13.21 8.22 -6.70
CA LEU A 332 13.32 8.76 -8.06
C LEU A 332 12.44 10.01 -8.26
N LEU A 333 11.16 9.92 -7.91
CA LEU A 333 10.23 11.04 -8.03
C LEU A 333 10.59 12.21 -7.10
N SER A 334 11.14 11.92 -5.92
CA SER A 334 11.61 12.95 -4.97
C SER A 334 12.80 13.73 -5.54
N LEU A 335 13.73 13.04 -6.20
CA LEU A 335 14.89 13.66 -6.87
C LEU A 335 14.43 14.49 -8.08
N LEU A 336 13.51 13.94 -8.89
CA LEU A 336 12.92 14.64 -10.03
C LEU A 336 12.22 15.93 -9.59
N GLN A 337 11.40 15.86 -8.55
CA GLN A 337 10.70 17.01 -8.00
C GLN A 337 11.68 18.09 -7.52
N GLY A 338 12.78 17.70 -6.87
CA GLY A 338 13.85 18.63 -6.46
C GLY A 338 14.52 19.33 -7.64
N CYS A 339 14.71 18.62 -8.76
CA CYS A 339 15.22 19.21 -10.00
C CYS A 339 14.23 20.23 -10.57
N LEU A 340 12.95 19.87 -10.69
CA LEU A 340 11.88 20.74 -11.22
C LEU A 340 11.60 21.98 -10.36
N GLN A 341 11.87 21.91 -9.06
CA GLN A 341 11.79 23.06 -8.16
C GLN A 341 12.99 24.02 -8.33
N SER A 342 14.12 23.51 -8.80
CA SER A 342 15.33 24.28 -9.01
C SER A 342 15.42 24.90 -10.39
N GLU A 343 14.94 24.19 -11.41
CA GLU A 343 15.15 24.53 -12.80
C GLU A 343 13.92 24.13 -13.62
N SER A 344 13.55 24.97 -14.60
CA SER A 344 12.53 24.58 -15.59
C SER A 344 13.14 23.65 -16.64
N PRO A 345 12.40 22.68 -17.18
CA PRO A 345 12.90 21.83 -18.25
C PRO A 345 13.41 22.62 -19.47
N PRO A 346 14.43 22.13 -20.20
CA PRO A 346 15.16 20.88 -19.94
C PRO A 346 16.07 20.95 -18.71
N ILE A 347 16.04 19.90 -17.89
CA ILE A 347 16.88 19.77 -16.69
C ILE A 347 18.30 19.41 -17.13
N HIS A 348 19.29 20.18 -16.66
CA HIS A 348 20.69 19.96 -16.99
C HIS A 348 21.40 19.02 -16.00
N LEU A 349 22.47 18.38 -16.47
CA LEU A 349 23.33 17.50 -15.66
C LEU A 349 23.85 18.18 -14.37
N GLU A 350 24.18 19.47 -14.43
CA GLU A 350 24.63 20.24 -13.28
C GLU A 350 23.56 20.34 -12.19
N THR A 351 22.29 20.55 -12.57
CA THR A 351 21.16 20.56 -11.63
C THR A 351 20.97 19.20 -10.97
N VAL A 352 21.01 18.11 -11.74
CA VAL A 352 20.91 16.75 -11.19
C VAL A 352 22.04 16.49 -10.20
N ASN A 353 23.29 16.79 -10.57
CA ASN A 353 24.46 16.64 -9.69
C ASN A 353 24.31 17.42 -8.39
N ARG A 354 23.88 18.68 -8.45
CA ARG A 354 23.68 19.52 -7.27
C ARG A 354 22.60 18.96 -6.34
N ILE A 355 21.48 18.50 -6.88
CA ILE A 355 20.39 17.88 -6.10
C ILE A 355 20.86 16.57 -5.45
N LEU A 356 21.55 15.70 -6.21
CA LEU A 356 22.09 14.45 -5.70
C LEU A 356 23.11 14.68 -4.57
N GLU A 357 24.01 15.65 -4.73
CA GLU A 357 25.01 15.97 -3.71
C GLU A 357 24.37 16.58 -2.45
N SER A 358 23.41 17.48 -2.60
CA SER A 358 22.67 18.05 -1.47
C SER A 358 21.90 16.97 -0.71
N ASP A 359 21.26 16.02 -1.39
CA ASP A 359 20.56 14.90 -0.77
C ASP A 359 21.54 13.93 -0.09
N ARG A 360 22.69 13.64 -0.72
CA ARG A 360 23.74 12.79 -0.16
C ARG A 360 24.31 13.37 1.13
N LEU A 361 24.67 14.66 1.15
CA LEU A 361 25.18 15.36 2.34
C LEU A 361 24.16 15.37 3.47
N THR A 362 22.89 15.64 3.14
CA THR A 362 21.78 15.58 4.11
C THR A 362 21.64 14.19 4.73
N ARG A 363 21.70 13.13 3.93
CA ARG A 363 21.62 11.76 4.45
C ARG A 363 22.84 11.41 5.30
N LEU A 364 24.04 11.76 4.84
CA LEU A 364 25.30 11.56 5.57
C LEU A 364 25.28 12.20 6.96
N SER A 365 24.75 13.43 7.09
CA SER A 365 24.69 14.12 8.40
C SER A 365 23.77 13.43 9.41
N THR A 366 22.89 12.53 8.96
CA THR A 366 22.04 11.73 9.88
C THR A 366 22.73 10.46 10.38
N ILE A 367 23.78 9.99 9.71
CA ILE A 367 24.42 8.70 10.00
C ILE A 367 25.20 8.78 11.32
N ARG A 368 24.84 7.90 12.25
CA ARG A 368 25.54 7.72 13.54
C ARG A 368 26.41 6.46 13.51
N ASP A 369 27.30 6.28 14.49
CA ASP A 369 28.18 5.09 14.54
C ASP A 369 27.43 3.77 14.55
N ARG A 370 26.30 3.70 15.27
CA ARG A 370 25.40 2.54 15.22
C ARG A 370 24.89 2.25 13.80
N ASP A 371 24.60 3.28 13.02
CA ASP A 371 24.06 3.14 11.68
C ASP A 371 25.17 2.63 10.74
N ARG A 372 26.43 3.05 10.94
CA ARG A 372 27.59 2.53 10.19
C ARG A 372 27.82 1.05 10.43
N GLN A 373 27.78 0.63 11.70
CA GLN A 373 27.89 -0.78 12.07
C GLN A 373 26.74 -1.61 11.48
N ALA A 374 25.51 -1.08 11.53
CA ALA A 374 24.35 -1.71 10.93
C ALA A 374 24.47 -1.83 9.40
N LEU A 375 24.90 -0.76 8.70
CA LEU A 375 25.15 -0.81 7.26
C LEU A 375 26.18 -1.87 6.90
N GLN A 376 27.32 -1.93 7.60
CA GLN A 376 28.32 -2.96 7.37
C GLN A 376 27.72 -4.36 7.59
N LYS A 377 26.99 -4.56 8.69
CA LYS A 377 26.32 -5.82 9.01
C LYS A 377 25.36 -6.27 7.90
N TYR A 378 24.50 -5.41 7.39
CA TYR A 378 23.49 -5.78 6.38
C TYR A 378 24.04 -5.92 4.96
N LEU A 379 25.22 -5.35 4.68
CA LEU A 379 25.91 -5.50 3.40
C LEU A 379 26.79 -6.75 3.32
N THR A 380 27.25 -7.29 4.46
CA THR A 380 28.14 -8.46 4.49
C THR A 380 27.44 -9.77 4.87
N ASN A 381 26.30 -9.72 5.57
CA ASN A 381 25.59 -10.91 6.03
C ASN A 381 24.39 -11.25 5.14
N GLU A 382 23.78 -12.40 5.41
CA GLU A 382 22.50 -12.79 4.81
C GLU A 382 21.42 -11.73 5.04
N HIS A 383 20.51 -11.63 4.07
CA HIS A 383 19.42 -10.67 4.11
C HIS A 383 18.47 -10.97 5.28
N VAL A 384 18.40 -10.03 6.24
CA VAL A 384 17.49 -10.10 7.37
C VAL A 384 16.72 -8.78 7.48
N ILE A 385 15.40 -8.86 7.35
CA ILE A 385 14.53 -7.71 7.60
C ILE A 385 14.38 -7.55 9.12
N SER A 386 14.71 -6.37 9.61
CA SER A 386 14.59 -6.00 11.03
C SER A 386 14.05 -4.58 11.14
N SER A 387 13.62 -4.17 12.33
CA SER A 387 13.23 -2.78 12.58
C SER A 387 14.37 -1.80 12.27
N GLU A 388 15.62 -2.20 12.51
CA GLU A 388 16.83 -1.45 12.17
C GLU A 388 17.06 -1.37 10.66
N ALA A 389 17.00 -2.50 9.94
CA ALA A 389 17.16 -2.51 8.47
C ALA A 389 16.07 -1.66 7.79
N LEU A 390 14.82 -1.77 8.23
CA LEU A 390 13.72 -0.94 7.73
C LEU A 390 13.88 0.53 8.10
N ASN A 391 14.47 0.86 9.26
CA ASN A 391 14.79 2.25 9.59
C ASN A 391 15.83 2.83 8.62
N LEU A 392 16.88 2.06 8.29
CA LEU A 392 17.88 2.44 7.28
C LEU A 392 17.25 2.59 5.90
N CYS A 393 16.34 1.69 5.50
CA CYS A 393 15.61 1.78 4.24
C CYS A 393 14.70 3.03 4.18
N ARG A 394 13.95 3.32 5.25
CA ARG A 394 13.11 4.53 5.35
C ARG A 394 13.94 5.82 5.21
N ARG A 395 15.16 5.82 5.75
CA ARG A 395 16.12 6.93 5.64
C ARG A 395 16.92 6.91 4.32
N ARG A 396 16.63 5.96 3.42
CA ARG A 396 17.28 5.78 2.12
C ARG A 396 18.80 5.62 2.25
N LEU A 397 19.23 5.01 3.35
CA LEU A 397 20.62 4.63 3.60
C LEU A 397 20.90 3.21 3.11
N LEU A 398 19.86 2.39 3.00
CA LEU A 398 19.90 1.01 2.57
C LEU A 398 18.77 0.81 1.54
N PHE A 399 19.00 0.02 0.50
CA PHE A 399 18.01 -0.33 -0.50
C PHE A 399 17.92 -1.84 -0.61
N GLU A 400 16.69 -2.33 -0.52
CA GLU A 400 16.35 -3.74 -0.65
C GLU A 400 16.07 -4.10 -2.11
N HIS A 401 16.66 -5.21 -2.54
CA HIS A 401 16.53 -5.80 -3.87
C HIS A 401 16.12 -7.26 -3.77
N HIS A 402 15.64 -7.82 -4.88
CA HIS A 402 15.25 -9.22 -4.99
C HIS A 402 15.71 -9.77 -6.34
N ASP A 403 16.25 -10.99 -6.35
CA ASP A 403 16.58 -11.77 -7.53
C ASP A 403 16.27 -13.26 -7.31
N ASP A 404 16.62 -14.12 -8.27
CA ASP A 404 16.39 -15.56 -8.18
C ASP A 404 17.13 -16.24 -7.01
N GLN A 405 18.17 -15.61 -6.47
CA GLN A 405 18.90 -16.06 -5.28
C GLN A 405 18.31 -15.48 -3.98
N GLY A 406 17.19 -14.76 -4.07
CA GLY A 406 16.48 -14.16 -2.96
C GLY A 406 16.77 -12.67 -2.77
N TYR A 407 16.43 -12.18 -1.59
CA TYR A 407 16.58 -10.78 -1.24
C TYR A 407 18.02 -10.42 -0.86
N TRP A 408 18.42 -9.18 -1.13
CA TRP A 408 19.73 -8.64 -0.75
C TRP A 408 19.66 -7.12 -0.56
N PHE A 409 20.69 -6.55 0.08
CA PHE A 409 20.76 -5.11 0.33
C PHE A 409 21.93 -4.44 -0.38
N SER A 410 21.74 -3.18 -0.76
CA SER A 410 22.78 -2.29 -1.26
C SER A 410 22.73 -0.94 -0.54
N SER A 411 23.83 -0.19 -0.60
CA SER A 411 23.88 1.16 -0.03
C SER A 411 24.80 2.07 -0.84
N PRO A 412 24.39 3.33 -1.12
CA PRO A 412 25.30 4.36 -1.64
C PRO A 412 26.36 4.80 -0.61
N PHE A 413 26.19 4.43 0.66
CA PHE A 413 27.10 4.78 1.76
C PHE A 413 27.96 3.60 2.20
N ALA A 414 27.93 2.50 1.44
CA ALA A 414 28.89 1.44 1.63
C ALA A 414 30.30 2.02 1.43
N THR A 415 31.12 1.98 2.48
CA THR A 415 32.56 2.09 2.27
C THR A 415 32.94 0.87 1.46
N LYS A 416 33.17 1.03 0.15
CA LYS A 416 34.00 0.06 -0.56
C LYS A 416 35.25 -0.07 0.30
N ASN A 417 35.48 -1.24 0.88
CA ASN A 417 36.79 -1.54 1.41
C ASN A 417 37.73 -1.28 0.22
N GLN A 418 38.45 -0.17 0.26
CA GLN A 418 39.69 -0.03 -0.46
C GLN A 418 40.61 -1.06 0.19
N GLY A 419 40.44 -2.31 -0.22
CA GLY A 419 41.18 -3.45 0.26
C GLY A 419 42.34 -3.68 -0.68
N ASN A 420 43.52 -3.29 -0.18
CA ASN A 420 44.88 -3.73 -0.50
C ASN A 420 45.37 -3.69 -1.95
#